data_AF-A0A2H9N9E9-F1
#
_entry.id   AF-A0A2H9N9E9-F1
#
_cell.length_a   1.000
_cell.length_b   1.000
_cell.length_c   1.000
_cell.angle_alpha   90.00
_cell.angle_beta   90.00
_cell.angle_gamma   90.00
#
_symmetry.space_group_name_H-M   'P 1'
#
loop_
_entity.id
_entity.type
_entity.pdbx_description
1 polymer ?
#
loop_
_entity_poly.entity_id
_entity_poly.type
_entity_poly.pdbx_seq_one_letter_code
_entity_poly.pdbx_strand_id
1 'polypeptide(L)'
;MGLHPFRRINPGVGGEKVKFDSRDIALTAVFAALYVTINILQTVSIGNPTIYGPIQLRIADCLIAMAALLGWPVIGGVTFGCFLTNAYYFLGTLDVAFGPVANLLAATTVFLLRRRHFTACVLGALPIGLIVGGYLWLFFPPPEVLNTLPAWVAMIISITASSLVAIGGIGYILLSIMSKWNIVGPLKSRGLKVVNGDKG
;
A
#
# COMPACT_ATOMS: atom_id res chain seq x y z
N MET A 1 -15.97 -1.04 -44.07
CA MET A 1 -16.30 -2.12 -43.12
C MET A 1 -15.00 -2.85 -42.77
N GLY A 2 -14.67 -2.95 -41.49
CA GLY A 2 -13.43 -3.57 -41.01
C GLY A 2 -13.13 -3.16 -39.57
N LEU A 3 -14.05 -3.46 -38.65
CA LEU A 3 -13.87 -3.26 -37.21
C LEU A 3 -12.89 -4.33 -36.68
N HIS A 4 -11.74 -3.89 -36.16
CA HIS A 4 -10.79 -4.77 -35.47
C HIS A 4 -11.24 -4.91 -33.98
N PRO A 5 -11.53 -6.12 -33.47
CA PRO A 5 -12.29 -6.31 -32.24
C PRO A 5 -11.49 -6.26 -30.92
N PHE A 6 -10.21 -5.86 -30.93
CA PHE A 6 -9.37 -5.86 -29.72
C PHE A 6 -8.59 -4.56 -29.51
N ARG A 7 -9.25 -3.40 -29.63
CA ARG A 7 -8.70 -2.16 -29.07
C ARG A 7 -9.09 -2.11 -27.59
N ARG A 8 -8.20 -2.57 -26.70
CA ARG A 8 -8.28 -2.29 -25.26
C ARG A 8 -8.12 -0.78 -25.04
N ILE A 9 -9.20 -0.04 -25.22
CA ILE A 9 -9.31 1.34 -24.73
C ILE A 9 -9.50 1.20 -23.22
N ASN A 10 -8.40 1.34 -22.48
CA ASN A 10 -8.47 1.42 -21.02
C ASN A 10 -9.16 2.74 -20.64
N PRO A 11 -10.30 2.71 -19.94
CA PRO A 11 -11.13 3.90 -19.70
C PRO A 11 -10.54 4.90 -18.69
N GLY A 12 -9.26 4.76 -18.31
CA GLY A 12 -8.63 5.53 -17.25
C GLY A 12 -7.53 6.50 -17.70
N VAL A 13 -7.13 6.48 -18.96
CA VAL A 13 -6.08 7.38 -19.49
C VAL A 13 -6.44 7.68 -20.94
N GLY A 14 -6.70 8.95 -21.26
CA GLY A 14 -7.17 9.39 -22.58
C GLY A 14 -6.21 9.08 -23.73
N GLY A 15 -6.21 7.84 -24.21
CA GLY A 15 -5.61 7.44 -25.48
C GLY A 15 -4.07 7.41 -25.56
N GLU A 16 -3.33 7.81 -24.53
CA GLU A 16 -1.87 7.69 -24.55
C GLU A 16 -1.41 6.23 -24.34
N LYS A 17 -0.57 5.75 -25.25
CA LYS A 17 0.16 4.48 -25.08
C LYS A 17 0.97 4.59 -23.78
N VAL A 18 0.68 3.73 -22.81
CA VAL A 18 1.44 3.63 -21.56
C VAL A 18 2.85 3.12 -21.89
N LYS A 19 3.75 4.01 -22.28
CA LYS A 19 5.18 3.73 -22.35
C LYS A 19 5.68 3.72 -20.91
N PHE A 20 6.00 2.53 -20.39
CA PHE A 20 6.80 2.40 -19.18
C PHE A 20 8.14 3.12 -19.44
N ASP A 21 8.39 4.17 -18.67
CA ASP A 21 9.59 4.98 -18.81
C ASP A 21 10.60 4.65 -17.70
N SER A 22 11.87 4.95 -17.94
CA SER A 22 12.96 4.93 -16.95
C SER A 22 12.57 5.60 -15.63
N ARG A 23 11.80 6.70 -15.69
CA ARG A 23 11.27 7.40 -14.51
C ARG A 23 10.29 6.56 -13.69
N ASP A 24 9.46 5.74 -14.34
CA ASP A 24 8.50 4.88 -13.64
C ASP A 24 9.26 3.80 -12.85
N ILE A 25 10.33 3.24 -13.45
CA ILE A 25 11.22 2.28 -12.78
C ILE A 25 11.95 2.94 -11.60
N ALA A 26 12.50 4.14 -11.81
CA ALA A 26 13.17 4.90 -10.75
C ALA A 26 12.20 5.20 -9.60
N LEU A 27 10.95 5.57 -9.90
CA LEU A 27 9.94 5.85 -8.87
C LEU A 27 9.56 4.57 -8.11
N THR A 28 9.38 3.44 -8.80
CA THR A 28 9.22 2.12 -8.16
C THR A 28 10.38 1.80 -7.21
N ALA A 29 11.62 2.01 -7.66
CA ALA A 29 12.80 1.75 -6.83
C ALA A 29 12.87 2.66 -5.60
N VAL A 30 12.56 3.96 -5.76
CA VAL A 30 12.51 4.92 -4.64
C VAL A 30 11.45 4.53 -3.62
N PHE A 31 10.23 4.17 -4.06
CA PHE A 31 9.17 3.75 -3.15
C PHE A 31 9.49 2.41 -2.47
N ALA A 32 10.13 1.46 -3.17
CA ALA A 32 10.60 0.22 -2.56
C ALA A 32 11.66 0.48 -1.49
N ALA A 33 12.66 1.32 -1.79
CA ALA A 33 13.71 1.69 -0.84
C ALA A 33 13.15 2.45 0.37
N LEU A 34 12.19 3.35 0.15
CA LEU A 34 11.53 4.10 1.21
C LEU A 34 10.73 3.16 2.11
N TYR A 35 9.96 2.24 1.52
CA TYR A 35 9.19 1.25 2.26
C TYR A 35 10.09 0.35 3.13
N VAL A 36 11.20 -0.13 2.57
CA VAL A 36 12.18 -0.95 3.31
C VAL A 36 12.83 -0.14 4.43
N THR A 37 13.32 1.06 4.12
CA THR A 37 14.00 1.92 5.09
C THR A 37 13.09 2.26 6.27
N ILE A 38 11.83 2.63 6.03
CA ILE A 38 10.88 2.94 7.11
C ILE A 38 10.65 1.72 8.00
N ASN A 39 10.43 0.53 7.43
CA ASN A 39 10.21 -0.67 8.24
C ASN A 39 11.46 -1.07 9.04
N ILE A 40 12.65 -1.02 8.44
CA ILE A 40 13.90 -1.35 9.14
C ILE A 40 14.15 -0.34 10.25
N LEU A 41 14.05 0.96 9.98
CA LEU A 41 14.23 2.00 11.00
C LEU A 41 13.23 1.84 12.13
N GLN A 42 11.96 1.61 11.79
CA GLN A 42 10.94 1.40 12.80
C GLN A 42 11.25 0.16 13.66
N THR A 43 11.80 -0.91 13.04
CA THR A 43 12.20 -2.15 13.74
C THR A 43 13.34 -1.88 14.72
N VAL A 44 14.33 -1.10 14.30
CA VAL A 44 15.51 -0.75 15.11
C VAL A 44 15.17 0.27 16.21
N SER A 45 14.30 1.25 15.92
CA SER A 45 14.02 2.36 16.84
C SER A 45 12.95 2.07 17.88
N ILE A 46 11.87 1.37 17.52
CA ILE A 46 10.72 1.13 18.42
C ILE A 46 10.75 -0.28 19.01
N GLY A 47 11.42 -1.23 18.35
CA GLY A 47 11.51 -2.63 18.79
C GLY A 47 10.27 -3.48 18.45
N ASN A 48 10.40 -4.79 18.67
CA ASN A 48 9.30 -5.76 18.62
C ASN A 48 8.47 -5.59 19.92
N PRO A 49 7.17 -5.19 19.85
CA PRO A 49 6.13 -5.82 19.03
C PRO A 49 5.44 -4.92 18.01
N THR A 50 5.90 -3.68 17.83
CA THR A 50 5.19 -2.67 17.04
C THR A 50 5.19 -2.97 15.53
N ILE A 51 5.99 -3.90 15.03
CA ILE A 51 6.03 -4.26 13.59
C ILE A 51 5.78 -5.74 13.35
N TYR A 52 6.18 -6.59 14.30
CA TYR A 52 6.12 -8.05 14.21
C TYR A 52 5.64 -8.63 15.53
N GLY A 53 4.48 -8.16 15.96
CA GLY A 53 3.84 -8.62 17.18
C GLY A 53 2.31 -8.63 17.05
N PRO A 54 1.60 -9.03 18.12
CA PRO A 54 0.14 -9.15 18.11
C PRO A 54 -0.57 -7.81 17.83
N ILE A 55 0.09 -6.69 18.14
CA ILE A 55 -0.33 -5.33 17.78
C ILE A 55 0.78 -4.71 16.93
N GLN A 56 0.81 -5.05 15.63
CA GLN A 56 1.76 -4.47 14.68
C GLN A 56 1.16 -3.24 14.00
N LEU A 57 1.88 -2.12 14.00
CA LEU A 57 1.62 -0.91 13.23
C LEU A 57 2.76 -0.64 12.27
N ARG A 58 2.54 -0.92 10.98
CA ARG A 58 3.52 -0.68 9.93
C ARG A 58 3.34 0.74 9.41
N ILE A 59 4.22 1.65 9.82
CA ILE A 59 4.16 3.06 9.38
C ILE A 59 4.35 3.15 7.86
N ALA A 60 5.16 2.26 7.28
CA ALA A 60 5.41 2.20 5.85
C ALA A 60 4.14 2.01 4.99
N ASP A 61 3.07 1.44 5.56
CA ASP A 61 1.79 1.25 4.84
C ASP A 61 1.16 2.60 4.45
N CYS A 62 1.51 3.72 5.09
CA CYS A 62 1.05 5.04 4.65
C CYS A 62 1.44 5.36 3.20
N LEU A 63 2.52 4.77 2.68
CA LEU A 63 2.97 4.91 1.29
C LEU A 63 1.99 4.26 0.29
N ILE A 64 1.17 3.31 0.74
CA ILE A 64 0.14 2.67 -0.08
C ILE A 64 -0.89 3.70 -0.54
N ALA A 65 -1.22 4.69 0.31
CA ALA A 65 -2.13 5.79 -0.06
C ALA A 65 -1.62 6.60 -1.28
N MET A 66 -0.29 6.69 -1.45
CA MET A 66 0.34 7.40 -2.57
C MET A 66 0.08 6.74 -3.92
N ALA A 67 -0.33 5.47 -3.95
CA ALA A 67 -0.76 4.78 -5.17
C ALA A 67 -1.93 5.53 -5.85
N ALA A 68 -2.78 6.23 -5.08
CA ALA A 68 -3.87 7.02 -5.64
C ALA A 68 -3.37 8.18 -6.53
N LEU A 69 -2.20 8.77 -6.23
CA LEU A 69 -1.64 9.90 -7.00
C LEU A 69 -0.67 9.46 -8.10
N LEU A 70 0.23 8.52 -7.80
CA LEU A 70 1.35 8.18 -8.66
C LEU A 70 1.16 6.85 -9.42
N GLY A 71 0.11 6.08 -9.10
CA GLY A 71 -0.31 4.90 -9.85
C GLY A 71 0.58 3.67 -9.71
N TRP A 72 0.66 2.89 -10.80
CA TRP A 72 1.37 1.60 -10.88
C TRP A 72 2.81 1.58 -10.38
N PRO A 73 3.64 2.62 -10.58
CA PRO A 73 4.98 2.66 -10.03
C PRO A 73 5.03 2.50 -8.50
N VAL A 74 4.10 3.14 -7.77
CA VAL A 74 4.01 3.02 -6.31
C VAL A 74 3.50 1.66 -5.90
N ILE A 75 2.49 1.12 -6.61
CA ILE A 75 1.97 -0.24 -6.38
C ILE A 75 3.10 -1.26 -6.45
N GLY A 76 3.94 -1.19 -7.50
CA GLY A 76 5.13 -2.02 -7.62
C GLY A 76 6.11 -1.76 -6.46
N GLY A 77 6.39 -0.49 -6.15
CA GLY A 77 7.36 -0.10 -5.13
C GLY A 77 7.03 -0.67 -3.75
N VAL A 78 5.81 -0.47 -3.26
CA VAL A 78 5.39 -0.97 -1.94
C VAL A 78 5.28 -2.49 -1.89
N THR A 79 4.97 -3.14 -3.02
CA THR A 79 4.91 -4.62 -3.11
C THR A 79 6.31 -5.22 -3.03
N PHE A 80 7.24 -4.73 -3.86
CA PHE A 80 8.65 -5.17 -3.81
C PHE A 80 9.32 -4.80 -2.50
N GLY A 81 9.04 -3.61 -1.96
CA GLY A 81 9.54 -3.19 -0.67
C GLY A 81 9.05 -4.09 0.47
N CYS A 82 7.78 -4.52 0.44
CA CYS A 82 7.25 -5.49 1.41
C CYS A 82 7.94 -6.84 1.29
N PHE A 83 8.17 -7.33 0.07
CA PHE A 83 8.88 -8.59 -0.14
C PHE A 83 10.29 -8.55 0.45
N LEU A 84 11.04 -7.48 0.16
CA LEU A 84 12.41 -7.30 0.68
C LEU A 84 12.43 -7.17 2.20
N THR A 85 11.48 -6.42 2.76
CA THR A 85 11.36 -6.23 4.22
C THR A 85 11.08 -7.55 4.92
N ASN A 86 10.11 -8.31 4.42
CA ASN A 86 9.72 -9.60 5.00
C ASN A 86 10.82 -10.65 4.80
N ALA A 87 11.53 -10.61 3.67
CA ALA A 87 12.68 -11.48 3.43
C ALA A 87 13.87 -11.16 4.36
N TYR A 88 14.08 -9.88 4.70
CA TYR A 88 15.13 -9.46 5.62
C TYR A 88 14.86 -9.91 7.06
N TYR A 89 13.64 -9.73 7.55
CA TYR A 89 13.29 -10.11 8.93
C TYR A 89 12.96 -11.61 9.07
N PHE A 90 12.45 -12.22 8.00
CA PHE A 90 12.17 -13.65 7.86
C PHE A 90 11.34 -14.26 9.02
N LEU A 91 10.09 -13.80 9.18
CA LEU A 91 9.14 -14.44 10.12
C LEU A 91 8.71 -15.84 9.69
N GLY A 92 8.59 -16.07 8.38
CA GLY A 92 8.16 -17.33 7.81
C GLY A 92 7.80 -17.19 6.33
N THR A 93 7.81 -18.30 5.61
CA THR A 93 7.55 -18.33 4.16
C THR A 93 6.18 -17.76 3.81
N LEU A 94 5.18 -17.94 4.68
CA LEU A 94 3.85 -17.37 4.51
C LEU A 94 3.87 -15.84 4.52
N ASP A 95 4.58 -15.21 5.45
CA ASP A 95 4.65 -13.74 5.53
C ASP A 95 5.43 -13.14 4.35
N VAL A 96 6.50 -13.81 3.90
CA VAL A 96 7.28 -13.41 2.73
C VAL A 96 6.46 -13.48 1.43
N ALA A 97 5.56 -14.45 1.31
CA ALA A 97 4.74 -14.62 0.10
C ALA A 97 3.42 -13.84 0.15
N PHE A 98 2.66 -13.96 1.24
CA PHE A 98 1.32 -13.36 1.36
C PHE A 98 1.35 -11.89 1.78
N GLY A 99 2.39 -11.43 2.48
CA GLY A 99 2.55 -10.00 2.82
C GLY A 99 2.59 -9.10 1.57
N PRO A 100 3.46 -9.37 0.58
CA PRO A 100 3.50 -8.61 -0.67
C PRO A 100 2.19 -8.69 -1.45
N VAL A 101 1.51 -9.85 -1.46
CA VAL A 101 0.19 -9.99 -2.10
C VAL A 101 -0.84 -9.09 -1.42
N ALA A 102 -0.81 -9.00 -0.09
CA ALA A 102 -1.68 -8.10 0.65
C ALA A 102 -1.42 -6.63 0.31
N ASN A 103 -0.15 -6.21 0.25
CA ASN A 103 0.23 -4.85 -0.16
C ASN A 103 -0.16 -4.53 -1.60
N LEU A 104 -0.01 -5.50 -2.50
CA LEU A 104 -0.42 -5.37 -3.90
C LEU A 104 -1.93 -5.12 -4.00
N LEU A 105 -2.74 -5.93 -3.30
CA LEU A 105 -4.20 -5.79 -3.28
C LEU A 105 -4.64 -4.48 -2.63
N ALA A 106 -4.01 -4.09 -1.52
CA ALA A 106 -4.26 -2.82 -0.85
C ALA A 106 -3.97 -1.62 -1.76
N ALA A 107 -2.77 -1.57 -2.35
CA ALA A 107 -2.35 -0.48 -3.23
C ALA A 107 -3.21 -0.41 -4.51
N THR A 108 -3.58 -1.56 -5.05
CA THR A 108 -4.49 -1.64 -6.20
C THR A 108 -5.88 -1.13 -5.84
N THR A 109 -6.41 -1.51 -4.67
CA THR A 109 -7.72 -1.05 -4.17
C THR A 109 -7.73 0.47 -4.00
N VAL A 110 -6.69 1.03 -3.37
CA VAL A 110 -6.49 2.48 -3.26
C VAL A 110 -6.46 3.15 -4.63
N PHE A 111 -5.71 2.59 -5.58
CA PHE A 111 -5.56 3.14 -6.92
C PHE A 111 -6.86 3.12 -7.73
N LEU A 112 -7.66 2.06 -7.60
CA LEU A 112 -8.96 1.95 -8.28
C LEU A 112 -9.99 2.92 -7.70
N LEU A 113 -9.99 3.10 -6.38
CA LEU A 113 -10.92 3.97 -5.65
C LEU A 113 -10.43 5.41 -5.50
N ARG A 114 -9.35 5.80 -6.18
CA ARG A 114 -8.70 7.11 -6.11
C ARG A 114 -9.62 8.33 -6.32
N ARG A 115 -10.84 8.15 -6.82
CA ARG A 115 -11.84 9.23 -6.92
C ARG A 115 -12.36 9.69 -5.56
N ARG A 116 -12.32 8.82 -4.54
CA ARG A 116 -12.77 9.11 -3.18
C ARG A 116 -11.64 8.75 -2.21
N HIS A 117 -10.75 9.72 -1.96
CA HIS A 117 -9.49 9.51 -1.23
C HIS A 117 -9.67 8.81 0.13
N PHE A 118 -10.66 9.26 0.93
CA PHE A 118 -10.92 8.67 2.24
C PHE A 118 -11.38 7.21 2.14
N THR A 119 -12.37 6.93 1.29
CA THR A 119 -12.87 5.55 1.11
C THR A 119 -11.81 4.64 0.49
N ALA A 120 -10.94 5.18 -0.37
CA ALA A 120 -9.84 4.44 -0.96
C ALA A 120 -8.86 3.96 0.13
N CYS A 121 -8.50 4.83 1.07
CA CYS A 121 -7.59 4.48 2.15
C CYS A 121 -8.20 3.48 3.14
N VAL A 122 -9.48 3.66 3.50
CA VAL A 122 -10.20 2.72 4.39
C VAL A 122 -10.34 1.34 3.76
N LEU A 123 -10.80 1.27 2.51
CA LEU A 123 -10.96 0.00 1.80
C LEU A 123 -9.61 -0.64 1.44
N GLY A 124 -8.57 0.17 1.22
CA GLY A 124 -7.20 -0.28 1.02
C GLY A 124 -6.59 -0.97 2.23
N ALA A 125 -7.03 -0.66 3.45
CA ALA A 125 -6.55 -1.31 4.66
C ALA A 125 -7.10 -2.73 4.87
N LEU A 126 -8.28 -3.03 4.31
CA LEU A 126 -8.96 -4.31 4.53
C LEU A 126 -8.19 -5.53 4.00
N PRO A 127 -7.62 -5.52 2.77
CA PRO A 127 -6.81 -6.64 2.28
C PRO A 127 -5.63 -6.99 3.21
N ILE A 128 -4.98 -5.99 3.81
CA ILE A 128 -3.85 -6.21 4.73
C ILE A 128 -4.36 -6.84 6.02
N GLY A 129 -5.40 -6.27 6.62
CA GLY A 129 -6.00 -6.82 7.83
C GLY A 129 -6.48 -8.26 7.68
N LEU A 130 -7.13 -8.58 6.56
CA LEU A 130 -7.69 -9.90 6.30
C LEU A 130 -6.60 -10.94 5.98
N ILE A 131 -5.66 -10.61 5.09
CA ILE A 131 -4.62 -11.55 4.67
C ILE A 131 -3.57 -11.69 5.76
N VAL A 132 -2.96 -10.59 6.18
CA VAL A 132 -1.89 -10.59 7.19
C VAL A 132 -2.43 -11.03 8.54
N GLY A 133 -3.53 -10.45 9.02
CA GLY A 133 -4.15 -10.88 10.26
C GLY A 133 -4.67 -12.33 10.22
N GLY A 134 -5.06 -12.82 9.04
CA GLY A 134 -5.54 -14.19 8.84
C GLY A 134 -4.49 -15.28 9.02
N TYR A 135 -3.20 -15.00 8.76
CA TYR A 135 -2.10 -15.97 9.00
C TYR A 135 -1.25 -15.65 10.22
N LEU A 136 -1.27 -14.41 10.73
CA LEU A 136 -0.35 -13.98 11.80
C LEU A 136 -0.55 -14.73 13.13
N TRP A 137 -1.77 -15.23 13.38
CA TRP A 137 -2.08 -16.06 14.57
C TRP A 137 -1.28 -17.37 14.64
N LEU A 138 -0.71 -17.84 13.52
CA LEU A 138 0.17 -19.01 13.50
C LEU A 138 1.53 -18.74 14.14
N PHE A 139 1.95 -17.48 14.21
CA PHE A 139 3.28 -17.07 14.68
C PHE A 139 3.24 -16.42 16.06
N PHE A 140 2.12 -15.80 16.44
CA PHE A 140 1.99 -15.05 17.68
C PHE A 140 0.69 -15.38 18.41
N PRO A 141 0.69 -15.38 19.75
CA PRO A 141 -0.55 -15.47 20.52
C PRO A 141 -1.42 -14.23 20.26
N PRO A 142 -2.75 -14.36 20.34
CA PRO A 142 -3.65 -13.24 20.15
C PRO A 142 -3.39 -12.12 21.17
N PRO A 143 -3.71 -10.85 20.83
CA PRO A 143 -3.63 -9.75 21.77
C PRO A 143 -4.41 -10.06 23.05
N GLU A 144 -3.83 -9.81 24.22
CA GLU A 144 -4.46 -10.11 25.52
C GLU A 144 -5.85 -9.46 25.67
N VAL A 145 -5.99 -8.24 25.15
CA VAL A 145 -7.26 -7.48 25.10
C VAL A 145 -8.38 -8.16 24.30
N LEU A 146 -8.05 -9.10 23.40
CA LEU A 146 -8.99 -9.81 22.53
C LEU A 146 -8.94 -11.33 22.72
N ASN A 147 -8.37 -11.81 23.83
CA ASN A 147 -8.18 -13.24 24.10
C ASN A 147 -9.50 -14.02 24.27
N THR A 148 -10.63 -13.34 24.35
CA THR A 148 -11.97 -13.94 24.37
C THR A 148 -12.49 -14.36 22.99
N LEU A 149 -11.86 -13.87 21.91
CA LEU A 149 -12.19 -14.20 20.53
C LEU A 149 -11.27 -15.30 19.97
N PRO A 150 -11.67 -16.02 18.92
CA PRO A 150 -10.77 -16.91 18.20
C PRO A 150 -9.51 -16.15 17.75
N ALA A 151 -8.33 -16.78 17.91
CA ALA A 151 -7.05 -16.10 17.71
C ALA A 151 -6.93 -15.42 16.33
N TRP A 152 -7.44 -16.08 15.27
CA TRP A 152 -7.46 -15.52 13.92
C TRP A 152 -8.35 -14.28 13.80
N VAL A 153 -9.51 -14.22 14.48
CA VAL A 153 -10.38 -13.03 14.50
C VAL A 153 -9.71 -11.88 15.23
N ALA A 154 -9.14 -12.16 16.40
CA ALA A 154 -8.44 -11.16 17.20
C ALA A 154 -7.28 -10.51 16.42
N MET A 155 -6.52 -11.33 15.68
CA MET A 155 -5.44 -10.83 14.82
C MET A 155 -5.98 -10.00 13.64
N ILE A 156 -7.02 -10.47 12.94
CA ILE A 156 -7.62 -9.68 11.85
C ILE A 156 -8.08 -8.31 12.35
N ILE A 157 -8.75 -8.24 13.50
CA ILE A 157 -9.21 -6.96 14.07
C ILE A 157 -8.02 -6.07 14.41
N SER A 158 -7.01 -6.60 15.09
CA SER A 158 -5.80 -5.87 15.48
C SER A 158 -5.06 -5.30 14.25
N ILE A 159 -4.81 -6.14 13.24
CA ILE A 159 -4.07 -5.72 12.04
C ILE A 159 -4.91 -4.76 11.20
N THR A 160 -6.21 -5.01 11.07
CA THR A 160 -7.10 -4.09 10.33
C THR A 160 -7.14 -2.72 10.99
N ALA A 161 -7.30 -2.64 12.32
CA ALA A 161 -7.29 -1.38 13.05
C ALA A 161 -5.99 -0.61 12.83
N SER A 162 -4.88 -1.33 12.86
CA SER A 162 -3.56 -0.77 12.63
C SER A 162 -3.35 -0.25 11.20
N SER A 163 -3.71 -1.04 10.18
CA SER A 163 -3.66 -0.61 8.78
C SER A 163 -4.62 0.55 8.50
N LEU A 164 -5.75 0.63 9.20
CA LEU A 164 -6.64 1.80 9.12
C LEU A 164 -5.98 3.06 9.67
N VAL A 165 -5.21 2.98 10.75
CA VAL A 165 -4.45 4.13 11.27
C VAL A 165 -3.34 4.51 10.31
N ALA A 166 -2.56 3.54 9.82
CA ALA A 166 -1.42 3.80 8.93
C ALA A 166 -1.86 4.33 7.55
N ILE A 167 -2.85 3.73 6.92
CA ILE A 167 -3.32 4.11 5.57
C ILE A 167 -4.42 5.17 5.66
N GLY A 168 -5.47 4.91 6.43
CA GLY A 168 -6.64 5.79 6.57
C GLY A 168 -6.39 7.05 7.38
N GLY A 169 -5.45 7.03 8.33
CA GLY A 169 -5.01 8.21 9.08
C GLY A 169 -3.81 8.89 8.40
N ILE A 170 -2.62 8.30 8.58
CA ILE A 170 -1.35 8.91 8.15
C ILE A 170 -1.29 9.02 6.62
N GLY A 171 -1.59 7.92 5.92
CA GLY A 171 -1.60 7.87 4.46
C GLY A 171 -2.58 8.87 3.84
N TYR A 172 -3.79 9.00 4.40
CA TYR A 172 -4.79 9.97 3.94
C TYR A 172 -4.33 11.42 4.14
N ILE A 173 -3.72 11.75 5.28
CA ILE A 173 -3.16 13.08 5.53
C ILE A 173 -2.06 13.38 4.51
N LEU A 174 -1.13 12.45 4.30
CA LEU A 174 -0.05 12.57 3.32
C LEU A 174 -0.61 12.78 1.91
N LEU A 175 -1.57 11.94 1.51
CA LEU A 175 -2.28 12.03 0.24
C LEU A 175 -2.97 13.39 0.06
N SER A 176 -3.64 13.88 1.09
CA SER A 176 -4.37 15.16 1.07
C SER A 176 -3.42 16.36 0.93
N ILE A 177 -2.26 16.31 1.58
CA ILE A 177 -1.22 17.34 1.44
C ILE A 177 -0.64 17.28 0.02
N MET A 178 -0.25 16.11 -0.45
CA MET A 178 0.40 15.93 -1.76
C MET A 178 -0.55 16.17 -2.94
N SER A 179 -1.86 16.00 -2.75
CA SER A 179 -2.89 16.29 -3.76
C SER A 179 -3.14 17.79 -3.96
N LYS A 180 -2.56 18.68 -3.15
CA LYS A 180 -2.70 20.13 -3.34
C LYS A 180 -2.05 20.57 -4.65
N TRP A 181 -2.73 21.46 -5.37
CA TRP A 181 -2.31 21.94 -6.69
C TRP A 181 -0.90 22.54 -6.70
N ASN A 182 -0.50 23.18 -5.59
CA ASN A 182 0.83 23.76 -5.40
C ASN A 182 1.97 22.71 -5.37
N ILE A 183 1.67 21.43 -5.11
CA ILE A 183 2.64 20.33 -5.08
C ILE A 183 2.54 19.50 -6.36
N VAL A 184 1.33 19.27 -6.85
CA VAL A 184 1.10 18.52 -8.09
C VAL A 184 1.69 19.23 -9.31
N GLY A 185 1.60 20.57 -9.36
CA GLY A 185 2.16 21.38 -10.46
C GLY A 185 3.67 21.15 -10.66
N PRO A 186 4.50 21.34 -9.62
CA PRO A 186 5.94 21.04 -9.67
C PRO A 186 6.28 19.58 -9.99
N LEU A 187 5.49 18.60 -9.51
CA LEU A 187 5.72 17.19 -9.83
C LEU A 187 5.50 16.92 -11.32
N LYS A 188 4.42 17.50 -11.88
CA LYS A 188 4.12 17.39 -13.31
C LYS A 188 5.15 18.12 -14.18
N SER A 189 5.64 19.29 -13.75
CA SER A 189 6.68 20.04 -14.49
C SER A 189 8.04 19.32 -14.50
N ARG A 190 8.31 18.48 -13.49
CA ARG A 190 9.48 17.58 -13.46
C ARG A 190 9.27 16.28 -14.24
N GLY A 191 8.15 16.13 -14.94
CA GLY A 191 7.88 15.00 -15.83
C GLY A 191 7.37 13.74 -15.12
N LEU A 192 6.85 13.86 -13.89
CA LEU A 192 6.16 12.75 -13.22
C LEU A 192 4.72 12.64 -13.70
N LYS A 193 4.29 11.39 -13.95
CA LYS A 193 2.92 11.07 -14.33
C LYS A 193 2.05 11.05 -13.08
N VAL A 194 1.28 12.11 -12.88
CA VAL A 194 0.26 12.17 -11.83
C VAL A 194 -1.06 11.71 -12.43
N VAL A 195 -1.70 10.74 -11.78
CA VAL A 195 -2.99 10.21 -12.22
C VAL A 195 -4.05 11.21 -11.78
N ASN A 196 -4.50 12.05 -12.71
CA ASN A 196 -5.59 12.98 -12.45
C ASN A 196 -6.85 12.19 -12.07
N GLY A 197 -7.33 12.41 -10.85
CA GLY A 197 -8.74 12.21 -10.55
C GLY A 197 -9.48 13.35 -11.24
N ASP A 198 -9.98 13.11 -12.45
CA ASP A 198 -10.88 14.07 -13.09
C ASP A 198 -11.97 14.43 -12.09
N LYS A 199 -12.03 15.72 -11.79
CA LYS A 199 -13.13 16.33 -11.05
C LYS A 199 -14.39 16.13 -11.89
N GLY A 200 -15.13 15.07 -11.58
CA GLY A 200 -16.53 14.91 -11.97
C GLY A 200 -17.39 15.57 -10.91
#